data_AF-A0A9Q0UYR3-F1
#
_entry.id   AF-A0A9Q0UYR3-F1
#
_cell.length_a   1.000
_cell.length_b   1.000
_cell.length_c   1.000
_cell.angle_alpha   90.00
_cell.angle_beta   90.00
_cell.angle_gamma   90.00
#
_symmetry.space_group_name_H-M   'P 1'
#
loop_
_entity.id
_entity.type
_entity.pdbx_description
1 polymer ?
#
loop_
_entity_poly.entity_id
_entity_poly.type
_entity_poly.pdbx_seq_one_letter_code
_entity_poly.pdbx_strand_id
1 'polypeptide(L)'
;MMSRLSAGETFLVHGGSSGIGTFAIQIAKHQGAKVFVTAGSEEKLAVCKDLGADVCINYKTEDFVARVKEETGGKGVDVILDSVGATYFQKNVDSLNIDGRLFLLGFMGGAVTQVNLASLFAKRHGARYYQCSSFILGSSPIGLELVESSDPSPFAHQTELQVKFFGLTLSTPMYKMLPYALKPHFSLKEHWFWRKLSEGLLLLACELELWKTKKKLSVRWRRMFGPAIVAGKVKPVVYKYLPLSEAAEGHLLMESSRHIGKILLVA
;
A
#
# COMPACT_ATOMS: atom_id res chain seq x y z
N MET A 1 11.91 -10.76 -7.16
CA MET A 1 10.60 -11.45 -7.26
C MET A 1 9.49 -10.45 -6.96
N MET A 2 8.62 -10.15 -7.93
CA MET A 2 7.36 -9.47 -7.60
C MET A 2 6.52 -10.45 -6.79
N SER A 3 6.05 -10.03 -5.62
CA SER A 3 5.19 -10.79 -4.71
C SER A 3 3.94 -11.26 -5.45
N ARG A 4 3.94 -12.54 -5.82
CA ARG A 4 2.81 -13.19 -6.50
C ARG A 4 2.00 -13.89 -5.45
N LEU A 5 0.71 -13.55 -5.35
CA LEU A 5 -0.25 -14.45 -4.74
C LEU A 5 -0.35 -15.69 -5.63
N SER A 6 -0.12 -16.86 -5.05
CA SER A 6 -0.11 -18.13 -5.75
C SER A 6 -1.29 -19.01 -5.31
N ALA A 7 -1.67 -19.96 -6.15
CA ALA A 7 -2.73 -20.91 -5.80
C ALA A 7 -2.36 -21.67 -4.51
N GLY A 8 -3.35 -21.85 -3.63
CA GLY A 8 -3.16 -22.49 -2.32
C GLY A 8 -2.65 -21.58 -1.21
N GLU A 9 -2.20 -20.36 -1.52
CA GLU A 9 -1.86 -19.38 -0.49
C GLU A 9 -3.12 -18.78 0.16
N THR A 10 -2.94 -18.26 1.36
CA THR A 10 -3.95 -17.56 2.15
C THR A 10 -3.77 -16.05 2.04
N PHE A 11 -4.87 -15.35 1.77
CA PHE A 11 -4.89 -13.91 1.52
C PHE A 11 -5.88 -13.21 2.43
N LEU A 12 -5.45 -12.22 3.19
CA LEU A 12 -6.31 -11.34 3.99
C LEU A 12 -6.38 -9.95 3.36
N VAL A 13 -7.59 -9.43 3.20
CA VAL A 13 -7.81 -8.04 2.78
C VAL A 13 -8.67 -7.29 3.80
N HIS A 14 -8.15 -6.14 4.25
CA HIS A 14 -8.92 -5.22 5.07
C HIS A 14 -9.80 -4.33 4.20
N GLY A 15 -10.97 -3.96 4.73
CA GLY A 15 -11.96 -3.19 3.97
C GLY A 15 -12.47 -3.97 2.76
N GLY A 16 -12.89 -5.23 2.98
CA GLY A 16 -13.30 -6.14 1.92
C GLY A 16 -14.41 -5.59 1.02
N SER A 17 -15.34 -4.82 1.59
CA SER A 17 -16.45 -4.18 0.85
C SER A 17 -16.07 -2.89 0.13
N SER A 18 -14.81 -2.44 0.21
CA SER A 18 -14.35 -1.24 -0.48
C SER A 18 -14.21 -1.47 -1.99
N GLY A 19 -14.09 -0.39 -2.75
CA GLY A 19 -13.81 -0.50 -4.19
C GLY A 19 -12.50 -1.22 -4.53
N ILE A 20 -11.52 -1.31 -3.62
CA ILE A 20 -10.31 -2.12 -3.84
C ILE A 20 -10.53 -3.54 -3.33
N GLY A 21 -11.11 -3.69 -2.14
CA GLY A 21 -11.37 -4.98 -1.50
C GLY A 21 -12.23 -5.91 -2.37
N THR A 22 -13.31 -5.38 -2.95
CA THR A 22 -14.22 -6.14 -3.81
C THR A 22 -13.52 -6.72 -5.05
N PHE A 23 -12.55 -6.00 -5.62
CA PHE A 23 -11.70 -6.51 -6.69
C PHE A 23 -10.64 -7.48 -6.19
N ALA A 24 -10.02 -7.18 -5.05
CA ALA A 24 -8.98 -8.02 -4.47
C ALA A 24 -9.50 -9.42 -4.13
N ILE A 25 -10.72 -9.53 -3.58
CA ILE A 25 -11.39 -10.81 -3.29
C ILE A 25 -11.51 -11.64 -4.58
N GLN A 26 -12.13 -11.07 -5.62
CA GLN A 26 -12.37 -11.76 -6.88
C GLN A 26 -11.07 -12.20 -7.56
N ILE A 27 -10.05 -11.32 -7.57
CA ILE A 27 -8.73 -11.62 -8.16
C ILE A 27 -8.00 -12.71 -7.37
N ALA A 28 -8.04 -12.66 -6.04
CA ALA A 28 -7.41 -13.66 -5.18
C ALA A 28 -8.09 -15.02 -5.34
N LYS A 29 -9.42 -15.05 -5.34
CA LYS A 29 -10.20 -16.27 -5.56
C LYS A 29 -9.95 -16.85 -6.96
N HIS A 30 -9.90 -16.00 -7.98
CA HIS A 30 -9.56 -16.42 -9.35
C HIS A 30 -8.15 -17.03 -9.45
N GLN A 31 -7.20 -16.58 -8.63
CA GLN A 31 -5.85 -17.15 -8.54
C GLN A 31 -5.76 -18.41 -7.67
N GLY A 32 -6.87 -18.88 -7.09
CA GLY A 32 -6.92 -20.09 -6.28
C GLY A 32 -6.47 -19.92 -4.83
N ALA A 33 -6.49 -18.70 -4.29
CA ALA A 33 -6.18 -18.44 -2.89
C ALA A 33 -7.39 -18.73 -1.97
N LYS A 34 -7.13 -19.01 -0.68
CA LYS A 34 -8.12 -18.92 0.40
C LYS A 34 -8.20 -17.47 0.87
N VAL A 35 -9.36 -16.84 0.78
CA VAL A 35 -9.56 -15.40 0.97
C VAL A 35 -10.25 -15.11 2.30
N PHE A 36 -9.58 -14.30 3.10
CA PHE A 36 -10.07 -13.72 4.34
C PHE A 36 -10.40 -12.24 4.11
N VAL A 37 -11.46 -11.75 4.73
CA VAL A 37 -11.86 -10.34 4.64
C VAL A 37 -12.22 -9.78 6.00
N THR A 38 -11.96 -8.50 6.20
CA THR A 38 -12.59 -7.74 7.29
C THR A 38 -13.55 -6.68 6.75
N ALA A 39 -14.72 -6.57 7.37
CA ALA A 39 -15.69 -5.48 7.13
C ALA A 39 -16.48 -5.15 8.41
N GLY A 40 -17.19 -4.02 8.40
CA GLY A 40 -17.79 -3.44 9.61
C GLY A 40 -19.29 -3.66 9.78
N SER A 41 -19.90 -4.52 8.97
CA SER A 41 -21.31 -4.93 9.07
C SER A 41 -21.54 -6.27 8.38
N GLU A 42 -22.57 -7.00 8.81
CA GLU A 42 -22.96 -8.28 8.21
C GLU A 42 -23.40 -8.14 6.75
N GLU A 43 -24.09 -7.06 6.41
CA GLU A 43 -24.47 -6.74 5.03
C GLU A 43 -23.24 -6.67 4.11
N LYS A 44 -22.17 -6.01 4.57
CA LYS A 44 -20.91 -5.91 3.83
C LYS A 44 -20.21 -7.25 3.70
N LEU A 45 -20.26 -8.08 4.74
CA LEU A 45 -19.67 -9.41 4.74
C LEU A 45 -20.42 -10.38 3.83
N ALA A 46 -21.75 -10.28 3.75
CA ALA A 46 -22.56 -11.05 2.82
C ALA A 46 -22.12 -10.77 1.37
N VAL A 47 -21.97 -9.50 0.99
CA VAL A 47 -21.45 -9.15 -0.33
C VAL A 47 -20.03 -9.69 -0.54
N CYS A 48 -19.14 -9.59 0.46
CA CYS A 48 -17.79 -10.13 0.33
C CYS A 48 -17.79 -11.66 0.11
N LYS A 49 -18.69 -12.38 0.79
CA LYS A 49 -18.88 -13.82 0.65
C LYS A 49 -19.34 -14.17 -0.76
N ASP A 50 -20.31 -13.43 -1.30
CA ASP A 50 -20.81 -13.62 -2.68
C ASP A 50 -19.73 -13.36 -3.73
N LEU A 51 -18.77 -12.48 -3.43
CA LEU A 51 -17.61 -12.22 -4.29
C LEU A 51 -16.52 -13.30 -4.21
N GLY A 52 -16.65 -14.25 -3.27
CA GLY A 52 -15.71 -15.37 -3.11
C GLY A 52 -14.81 -15.28 -1.87
N ALA A 53 -15.15 -14.49 -0.86
CA ALA A 53 -14.47 -14.59 0.43
C ALA A 53 -14.80 -15.92 1.11
N ASP A 54 -13.77 -16.65 1.53
CA ASP A 54 -13.92 -17.93 2.23
C ASP A 54 -14.15 -17.72 3.74
N VAL A 55 -13.52 -16.69 4.32
CA VAL A 55 -13.65 -16.32 5.73
C VAL A 55 -14.00 -14.83 5.84
N CYS A 56 -15.15 -14.55 6.45
CA CYS A 56 -15.68 -13.21 6.67
C CYS A 56 -15.60 -12.84 8.14
N ILE A 57 -14.93 -11.73 8.47
CA ILE A 57 -14.70 -11.31 9.86
C ILE A 57 -15.30 -9.91 10.09
N ASN A 58 -16.21 -9.80 11.04
CA ASN A 58 -16.74 -8.51 11.45
C ASN A 58 -15.82 -7.89 12.50
N TYR A 59 -15.00 -6.90 12.10
CA TYR A 59 -13.98 -6.33 12.98
C TYR A 59 -14.57 -5.55 14.18
N LYS A 60 -15.89 -5.33 14.24
CA LYS A 60 -16.55 -4.68 15.38
C LYS A 60 -16.92 -5.67 16.48
N THR A 61 -17.10 -6.94 16.15
CA THR A 61 -17.58 -7.97 17.08
C THR A 61 -16.60 -9.12 17.26
N GLU A 62 -15.63 -9.26 16.35
CA GLU A 62 -14.63 -10.32 16.35
C GLU A 62 -13.21 -9.76 16.36
N ASP A 63 -12.28 -10.51 16.95
CA ASP A 63 -10.84 -10.27 16.77
C ASP A 63 -10.31 -11.03 15.56
N PHE A 64 -9.93 -10.30 14.51
CA PHE A 64 -9.45 -10.92 13.28
C PHE A 64 -8.15 -11.72 13.46
N VAL A 65 -7.31 -11.40 14.46
CA VAL A 65 -6.08 -12.15 14.71
C VAL A 65 -6.44 -13.55 15.21
N ALA A 66 -7.40 -13.64 16.13
CA ALA A 66 -7.89 -14.91 16.65
C ALA A 66 -8.54 -15.75 15.55
N ARG A 67 -9.42 -15.13 14.75
CA ARG A 67 -10.10 -15.81 13.62
C ARG A 67 -9.11 -16.31 12.57
N VAL A 68 -8.09 -15.52 12.22
CA VAL A 68 -7.03 -15.97 11.31
C VAL A 68 -6.29 -17.18 11.88
N LYS A 69 -5.92 -17.16 13.15
CA LYS A 69 -5.24 -18.29 13.79
C LYS A 69 -6.10 -19.55 13.78
N GLU A 70 -7.37 -19.43 14.13
CA GLU A 70 -8.31 -20.56 14.12
C GLU A 70 -8.44 -21.20 12.74
N GLU A 71 -8.70 -20.39 11.72
CA GLU A 71 -8.96 -20.83 10.34
C GLU A 71 -7.74 -21.30 9.55
N THR A 72 -6.54 -21.09 10.11
CA THR A 72 -5.25 -21.48 9.51
C THR A 72 -4.50 -22.51 10.35
N GLY A 73 -5.10 -23.00 11.44
CA GLY A 73 -4.43 -23.92 12.37
C GLY A 73 -3.18 -23.31 13.03
N GLY A 74 -3.24 -22.01 13.35
CA GLY A 74 -2.19 -21.24 14.02
C GLY A 74 -1.09 -20.70 13.11
N LYS A 75 -1.10 -21.04 11.81
CA LYS A 75 -0.04 -20.63 10.87
C LYS A 75 -0.07 -19.13 10.57
N GLY A 76 -1.25 -18.57 10.38
CA GLY A 76 -1.44 -17.22 9.85
C GLY A 76 -1.61 -17.19 8.33
N VAL A 77 -1.72 -15.98 7.76
CA VAL A 77 -1.94 -15.76 6.33
C VAL A 77 -0.65 -15.43 5.57
N ASP A 78 -0.55 -15.84 4.31
CA ASP A 78 0.66 -15.64 3.49
C ASP A 78 0.77 -14.22 2.91
N VAL A 79 -0.38 -13.57 2.69
CA VAL A 79 -0.44 -12.21 2.14
C VAL A 79 -1.52 -11.39 2.85
N ILE A 80 -1.17 -10.17 3.26
CA ILE A 80 -2.13 -9.18 3.78
C ILE A 80 -2.13 -7.95 2.87
N LEU A 81 -3.32 -7.48 2.50
CA LEU A 81 -3.55 -6.17 1.90
C LEU A 81 -4.23 -5.25 2.91
N ASP A 82 -3.51 -4.23 3.35
CA ASP A 82 -3.90 -3.37 4.48
C ASP A 82 -4.12 -1.91 4.04
N SER A 83 -5.35 -1.43 4.20
CA SER A 83 -5.71 -0.02 4.00
C SER A 83 -5.80 0.78 5.30
N VAL A 84 -5.66 0.13 6.46
CA VAL A 84 -5.84 0.71 7.79
C VAL A 84 -4.51 1.25 8.33
N GLY A 85 -3.43 0.47 8.31
CA GLY A 85 -2.11 0.94 8.73
C GLY A 85 -1.88 0.87 10.23
N ALA A 86 -1.50 1.99 10.87
CA ALA A 86 -0.87 2.02 12.20
C ALA A 86 -1.58 1.19 13.29
N THR A 87 -2.89 1.35 13.43
CA THR A 87 -3.69 0.63 14.45
C THR A 87 -3.80 -0.88 14.20
N TYR A 88 -3.57 -1.34 12.97
CA TYR A 88 -3.63 -2.76 12.59
C TYR A 88 -2.26 -3.38 12.43
N PHE A 89 -1.19 -2.59 12.35
CA PHE A 89 0.13 -3.07 11.95
C PHE A 89 0.64 -4.25 12.77
N GLN A 90 0.67 -4.15 14.10
CA GLN A 90 1.15 -5.25 14.95
C GLN A 90 0.25 -6.49 14.83
N LYS A 91 -1.08 -6.29 14.80
CA LYS A 91 -2.04 -7.37 14.58
C LYS A 91 -1.84 -8.07 13.24
N ASN A 92 -1.47 -7.32 12.21
CA ASN A 92 -1.13 -7.87 10.90
C ASN A 92 0.13 -8.71 10.96
N VAL A 93 1.18 -8.24 11.64
CA VAL A 93 2.40 -9.04 11.89
C VAL A 93 2.06 -10.35 12.62
N ASP A 94 1.23 -10.29 13.65
CA ASP A 94 0.82 -11.46 14.44
C ASP A 94 -0.06 -12.44 13.64
N SER A 95 -0.75 -11.94 12.62
CA SER A 95 -1.62 -12.71 11.73
C SER A 95 -0.90 -13.31 10.53
N LEU A 96 0.32 -12.89 10.22
CA LEU A 96 1.07 -13.42 9.08
C LEU A 96 1.67 -14.81 9.37
N ASN A 97 1.71 -15.62 8.31
CA ASN A 97 2.51 -16.82 8.25
C ASN A 97 4.01 -16.50 8.16
N ILE A 98 4.86 -17.48 8.43
CA ILE A 98 6.31 -17.36 8.21
C ILE A 98 6.55 -17.04 6.73
N ASP A 99 7.46 -16.09 6.46
CA ASP A 99 7.74 -15.55 5.12
C ASP A 99 6.54 -14.83 4.47
N GLY A 100 5.50 -14.54 5.25
CA GLY A 100 4.31 -13.80 4.84
C GLY A 100 4.64 -12.36 4.43
N ARG A 101 3.76 -11.78 3.61
CA ARG A 101 3.97 -10.48 2.94
C ARG A 101 2.83 -9.51 3.29
N LEU A 102 3.16 -8.41 3.96
CA LEU A 102 2.23 -7.31 4.22
C LEU A 102 2.40 -6.21 3.17
N PHE A 103 1.28 -5.83 2.55
CA PHE A 103 1.18 -4.70 1.63
C PHE A 103 0.36 -3.59 2.27
N LEU A 104 1.04 -2.52 2.66
CA LEU A 104 0.40 -1.30 3.13
C LEU A 104 -0.05 -0.46 1.92
N LEU A 105 -1.35 -0.24 1.81
CA LEU A 105 -1.98 0.51 0.73
C LEU A 105 -2.50 1.88 1.21
N GLY A 106 -2.86 1.98 2.49
CA GLY A 106 -3.37 3.21 3.10
C GLY A 106 -3.13 3.27 4.61
N PHE A 107 -3.46 4.42 5.19
CA PHE A 107 -3.19 4.77 6.59
C PHE A 107 -4.43 5.32 7.30
N MET A 108 -5.62 4.78 7.00
CA MET A 108 -6.89 5.28 7.57
C MET A 108 -6.91 5.24 9.11
N GLY A 109 -6.21 4.27 9.69
CA GLY A 109 -6.01 4.10 11.13
C GLY A 109 -4.69 4.68 11.64
N GLY A 110 -4.08 5.63 10.92
CA GLY A 110 -2.85 6.33 11.28
C GLY A 110 -1.61 5.86 10.51
N ALA A 111 -0.59 6.71 10.47
CA ALA A 111 0.68 6.47 9.76
C ALA A 111 1.86 6.10 10.69
N VAL A 112 1.72 6.31 12.00
CA VAL A 112 2.78 6.09 13.00
C VAL A 112 2.29 5.12 14.06
N THR A 113 3.10 4.13 14.39
CA THR A 113 2.79 3.11 15.40
C THR A 113 4.05 2.54 16.03
N GLN A 114 3.93 1.98 17.23
CA GLN A 114 4.98 1.20 17.87
C GLN A 114 4.92 -0.25 17.40
N VAL A 115 6.09 -0.88 17.24
CA VAL A 115 6.20 -2.22 16.66
C VAL A 115 7.10 -3.09 17.53
N ASN A 116 6.67 -4.33 17.77
CA ASN A 116 7.50 -5.34 18.40
C ASN A 116 8.43 -5.98 17.36
N LEU A 117 9.68 -5.53 17.31
CA LEU A 117 10.66 -6.03 16.34
C LEU A 117 10.96 -7.52 16.49
N ALA A 118 10.87 -8.09 17.70
CA ALA A 118 11.11 -9.52 17.91
C ALA A 118 10.12 -10.38 17.11
N SER A 119 8.84 -9.96 17.05
CA SER A 119 7.80 -10.64 16.27
C SER A 119 8.09 -10.60 14.76
N LEU A 120 8.57 -9.46 14.24
CA LEU A 120 8.96 -9.30 12.84
C LEU A 120 10.11 -10.24 12.46
N PHE A 121 11.14 -10.31 13.31
CA PHE A 121 12.30 -11.19 13.08
C PHE A 121 11.91 -12.67 13.13
N ALA A 122 11.10 -13.08 14.11
CA ALA A 122 10.68 -14.47 14.28
C ALA A 122 9.94 -15.01 13.05
N LYS A 123 9.18 -14.16 12.37
CA LYS A 123 8.41 -14.53 11.20
C LYS A 123 9.17 -14.38 9.87
N ARG A 124 10.42 -13.90 9.91
CA ARG A 124 11.30 -13.67 8.74
C ARG A 124 10.63 -12.81 7.66
N HIS A 125 9.83 -11.84 8.07
CA HIS A 125 9.07 -11.02 7.13
C HIS A 125 9.99 -10.16 6.27
N GLY A 126 9.79 -10.24 4.95
CA GLY A 126 10.18 -9.15 4.06
C GLY A 126 9.05 -8.14 4.04
N ALA A 127 9.13 -7.08 4.84
CA ALA A 127 8.18 -5.97 4.72
C ALA A 127 8.45 -5.26 3.38
N ARG A 128 7.52 -5.39 2.43
CA ARG A 128 7.62 -4.76 1.11
C ARG A 128 6.57 -3.67 1.00
N TYR A 129 7.03 -2.43 1.04
CA TYR A 129 6.17 -1.26 0.88
C TYR A 129 5.91 -1.02 -0.61
N TYR A 130 4.65 -0.87 -0.97
CA TYR A 130 4.24 -0.47 -2.32
C TYR A 130 3.38 0.79 -2.20
N GLN A 131 4.01 1.95 -2.36
CA GLN A 131 3.29 3.22 -2.42
C GLN A 131 2.50 3.29 -3.74
N CYS A 132 1.18 3.21 -3.66
CA CYS A 132 0.31 3.52 -4.78
C CYS A 132 -0.10 5.00 -4.69
N SER A 133 0.79 5.93 -5.10
CA SER A 133 0.42 7.34 -5.22
C SER A 133 -0.56 7.51 -6.40
N SER A 134 -1.85 7.50 -6.07
CA SER A 134 -2.88 8.07 -6.93
C SER A 134 -3.02 9.53 -6.53
N PHE A 135 -2.70 10.43 -7.45
CA PHE A 135 -3.00 11.85 -7.39
C PHE A 135 -4.44 12.06 -6.92
N ILE A 136 -4.62 12.57 -5.70
CA ILE A 136 -5.84 13.27 -5.27
C ILE A 136 -5.36 14.52 -4.54
N LEU A 137 -4.93 15.52 -5.30
CA LEU A 137 -4.95 16.92 -4.90
C LEU A 137 -5.10 17.73 -6.19
N GLY A 138 -6.35 17.86 -6.63
CA GLY A 138 -6.76 18.94 -7.51
C GLY A 138 -7.31 20.05 -6.64
N SER A 139 -6.48 21.06 -6.33
CA SER A 139 -6.92 22.43 -6.02
C SER A 139 -5.72 23.36 -5.68
N SER A 140 -5.56 24.36 -6.54
CA SER A 140 -5.01 25.72 -6.31
C SER A 140 -3.60 26.07 -6.82
N PRO A 141 -3.43 27.23 -7.51
CA PRO A 141 -2.17 27.73 -8.04
C PRO A 141 -1.43 28.54 -6.96
N ILE A 142 -0.12 28.33 -6.80
CA ILE A 142 0.72 29.20 -5.97
C ILE A 142 1.61 30.00 -6.91
N GLY A 143 1.32 31.29 -7.04
CA GLY A 143 2.17 32.27 -7.71
C GLY A 143 3.33 32.69 -6.80
N LEU A 144 4.52 32.88 -7.39
CA LEU A 144 5.66 33.54 -6.76
C LEU A 144 5.56 35.05 -6.99
N GLU A 145 5.80 35.85 -5.95
CA GLU A 145 6.03 37.29 -6.06
C GLU A 145 7.40 37.62 -5.44
N LEU A 146 8.20 38.45 -6.14
CA LEU A 146 9.56 38.85 -5.75
C LEU A 146 9.48 40.18 -4.99
N VAL A 147 10.17 40.29 -3.85
CA VAL A 147 10.36 41.56 -3.13
C VAL A 147 11.86 41.80 -2.97
N GLU A 148 12.36 42.91 -3.52
CA GLU A 148 13.75 43.36 -3.36
C GLU A 148 13.91 44.19 -2.08
N SER A 149 15.00 43.99 -1.33
CA SER A 149 15.30 44.73 -0.12
C SER A 149 16.36 45.83 -0.35
N SER A 150 16.08 47.02 0.16
CA SER A 150 16.95 48.20 0.18
C SER A 150 17.81 48.26 1.46
N ASP A 151 19.10 47.92 1.41
CA ASP A 151 20.04 48.15 2.51
C ASP A 151 21.42 48.62 1.98
N PRO A 152 21.95 49.80 2.39
CA PRO A 152 23.10 50.44 1.76
C PRO A 152 24.41 50.22 2.54
N SER A 153 24.98 49.01 2.51
CA SER A 153 26.33 48.74 3.07
C SER A 153 27.28 48.06 2.08
N PRO A 154 28.62 48.30 2.14
CA PRO A 154 29.52 48.06 1.01
C PRO A 154 30.02 46.61 0.86
N PHE A 155 29.47 45.65 1.60
CA PHE A 155 29.91 44.24 1.58
C PHE A 155 28.82 43.22 1.24
N ALA A 156 27.66 43.65 0.72
CA ALA A 156 26.53 42.78 0.40
C ALA A 156 26.32 42.62 -1.12
N HIS A 157 26.99 41.64 -1.74
CA HIS A 157 26.58 41.16 -3.06
C HIS A 157 26.55 39.62 -3.07
N GLN A 158 25.44 39.06 -2.57
CA GLN A 158 24.89 37.80 -3.06
C GLN A 158 23.41 37.72 -2.68
N THR A 159 22.56 37.60 -3.70
CA THR A 159 21.10 37.56 -3.62
C THR A 159 20.64 36.34 -2.84
N GLU A 160 20.05 36.54 -1.66
CA GLU A 160 19.48 35.45 -0.85
C GLU A 160 18.02 35.18 -1.24
N LEU A 161 17.73 33.94 -1.66
CA LEU A 161 16.38 33.42 -1.85
C LEU A 161 15.96 32.74 -0.55
N GLN A 162 15.34 33.49 0.37
CA GLN A 162 14.91 32.98 1.67
C GLN A 162 13.61 32.17 1.54
N VAL A 163 13.72 30.86 1.32
CA VAL A 163 12.63 29.91 1.57
C VAL A 163 12.70 29.49 3.04
N LYS A 164 11.84 30.05 3.89
CA LYS A 164 11.76 29.65 5.30
C LYS A 164 11.12 28.25 5.43
N PHE A 165 11.95 27.22 5.60
CA PHE A 165 11.58 25.99 6.29
C PHE A 165 12.26 26.01 7.67
N PHE A 166 11.47 26.05 8.75
CA PHE A 166 12.02 25.96 10.10
C PHE A 166 12.52 24.53 10.37
N GLY A 167 13.83 24.38 10.52
CA GLY A 167 14.46 23.36 11.38
C GLY A 167 14.98 22.08 10.71
N LEU A 168 16.09 22.16 9.98
CA LEU A 168 17.11 21.08 9.90
C LEU A 168 18.43 21.68 9.41
N THR A 169 19.53 21.43 10.14
CA THR A 169 20.90 21.79 9.76
C THR A 169 21.82 20.75 10.43
N LEU A 170 22.81 20.10 9.82
CA LEU A 170 23.77 20.36 8.73
C LEU A 170 24.28 18.97 8.24
N SER A 171 24.95 18.72 7.12
CA SER A 171 25.69 19.53 6.13
C SER A 171 26.02 18.63 4.91
N THR A 172 26.05 19.24 3.72
CA THR A 172 26.53 18.76 2.40
C THR A 172 28.09 18.63 2.32
N PRO A 173 28.76 18.03 1.29
CA PRO A 173 28.42 18.13 -0.16
C PRO A 173 28.71 16.95 -1.11
N MET A 174 28.28 17.20 -2.35
CA MET A 174 28.28 16.45 -3.63
C MET A 174 29.59 15.78 -4.11
N TYR A 175 29.40 14.57 -4.67
CA TYR A 175 29.99 13.98 -5.89
C TYR A 175 31.46 14.24 -6.25
N LYS A 176 32.28 13.20 -6.06
CA LYS A 176 33.29 12.68 -7.01
C LYS A 176 33.79 11.33 -6.48
N MET A 177 33.64 10.24 -7.23
CA MET A 177 34.72 9.28 -7.50
C MET A 177 34.28 8.10 -8.40
N LEU A 178 35.28 7.70 -9.19
CA LEU A 178 35.37 6.75 -10.30
C LEU A 178 34.91 5.29 -10.02
N PRO A 179 34.83 4.45 -11.09
CA PRO A 179 34.47 3.03 -11.02
C PRO A 179 35.66 2.13 -10.66
N TYR A 180 35.37 0.98 -10.01
CA TYR A 180 36.15 -0.26 -9.90
C TYR A 180 37.64 -0.20 -9.46
N ALA A 181 37.97 -0.77 -8.29
CA ALA A 181 39.12 -1.68 -8.10
C ALA A 181 39.17 -2.32 -6.69
N LEU A 182 38.95 -3.63 -6.68
CA LEU A 182 39.33 -4.70 -5.72
C LEU A 182 40.24 -4.36 -4.52
N LYS A 183 39.87 -4.85 -3.33
CA LYS A 183 40.70 -5.82 -2.57
C LYS A 183 39.84 -6.84 -1.80
N PRO A 184 40.33 -8.08 -1.59
CA PRO A 184 39.51 -9.26 -1.34
C PRO A 184 39.77 -9.85 0.04
N HIS A 185 38.77 -9.85 0.93
CA HIS A 185 38.64 -10.82 2.03
C HIS A 185 37.21 -10.73 2.59
N PHE A 186 36.26 -11.34 1.89
CA PHE A 186 34.96 -11.63 2.47
C PHE A 186 34.61 -13.09 2.16
N SER A 187 34.33 -13.84 3.23
CA SER A 187 33.91 -15.23 3.16
C SER A 187 32.61 -15.35 2.35
N LEU A 188 32.54 -16.33 1.46
CA LEU A 188 31.35 -16.65 0.65
C LEU A 188 30.07 -16.86 1.49
N LYS A 189 30.20 -17.15 2.79
CA LYS A 189 29.05 -17.28 3.70
C LYS A 189 28.41 -15.94 4.08
N GLU A 190 29.18 -14.86 4.14
CA GLU A 190 28.68 -13.53 4.56
C GLU A 190 28.01 -12.79 3.42
N HIS A 191 28.46 -13.01 2.18
CA HIS A 191 27.83 -12.41 0.99
C HIS A 191 26.38 -12.90 0.79
N TRP A 192 26.11 -14.18 1.08
CA TRP A 192 24.75 -14.72 1.07
C TRP A 192 23.89 -14.13 2.19
N PHE A 193 24.47 -13.93 3.38
CA PHE A 193 23.80 -13.34 4.54
C PHE A 193 23.36 -11.89 4.29
N TRP A 194 24.26 -11.04 3.78
CA TRP A 194 23.96 -9.64 3.44
C TRP A 194 23.01 -9.48 2.25
N ARG A 195 23.07 -10.40 1.28
CA ARG A 195 22.14 -10.43 0.16
C ARG A 195 20.72 -10.84 0.58
N LYS A 196 20.59 -11.77 1.55
CA LYS A 196 19.28 -12.15 2.12
C LYS A 196 18.69 -11.05 3.00
N LEU A 197 19.52 -10.33 3.74
CA LEU A 197 19.12 -9.18 4.57
C LEU A 197 18.65 -7.98 3.73
N SER A 198 19.35 -7.66 2.64
CA SER A 198 18.92 -6.59 1.72
C SER A 198 17.68 -6.95 0.90
N GLU A 199 17.41 -8.25 0.68
CA GLU A 199 16.14 -8.72 0.08
C GLU A 199 14.94 -8.68 1.05
N GLY A 200 15.20 -8.59 2.36
CA GLY A 200 14.18 -8.50 3.43
C GLY A 200 13.81 -7.06 3.84
N LEU A 201 14.65 -6.07 3.53
CA LEU A 201 14.45 -4.68 3.94
C LEU A 201 14.66 -3.73 2.75
N LEU A 202 13.71 -3.69 1.82
CA LEU A 202 13.73 -2.72 0.72
C LEU A 202 12.61 -1.70 0.91
N LEU A 203 12.93 -0.61 1.60
CA LEU A 203 12.22 0.67 1.54
C LEU A 203 12.85 1.46 0.38
N LEU A 204 12.15 1.58 -0.75
CA LEU A 204 12.56 2.49 -1.81
C LEU A 204 11.35 3.26 -2.34
N ALA A 205 11.33 4.56 -2.05
CA ALA A 205 10.47 5.53 -2.69
C ALA A 205 10.94 5.74 -4.15
N CYS A 206 10.01 5.78 -5.09
CA CYS A 206 10.33 5.88 -6.52
C CYS A 206 9.25 6.68 -7.24
N GLU A 207 9.58 7.88 -7.74
CA GLU A 207 8.58 8.80 -8.30
C GLU A 207 8.70 9.01 -9.83
N LEU A 208 9.89 8.91 -10.44
CA LEU A 208 10.08 9.07 -11.89
C LEU A 208 10.03 7.75 -12.71
N GLU A 209 10.34 6.59 -12.11
CA GLU A 209 10.14 5.26 -12.72
C GLU A 209 8.64 4.89 -12.85
N LEU A 210 7.75 5.63 -12.18
CA LEU A 210 6.32 5.31 -12.07
C LEU A 210 5.62 5.24 -13.42
N TRP A 211 5.95 6.06 -14.42
CA TRP A 211 5.18 6.10 -15.66
C TRP A 211 5.48 4.93 -16.61
N LYS A 212 6.76 4.64 -16.86
CA LYS A 212 7.18 3.45 -17.64
C LYS A 212 6.71 2.17 -16.95
N THR A 213 6.74 2.17 -15.61
CA THR A 213 6.23 1.08 -14.78
C THR A 213 4.71 0.97 -14.85
N LYS A 214 3.95 2.07 -14.81
CA LYS A 214 2.47 2.09 -14.97
C LYS A 214 2.04 1.48 -16.31
N LYS A 215 2.70 1.83 -17.43
CA LYS A 215 2.41 1.20 -18.73
C LYS A 215 2.67 -0.31 -18.69
N LYS A 216 3.86 -0.74 -18.21
CA LYS A 216 4.20 -2.17 -18.08
C LYS A 216 3.24 -2.93 -17.16
N LEU A 217 2.85 -2.33 -16.04
CA LEU A 217 1.88 -2.87 -15.09
C LEU A 217 0.51 -3.00 -15.75
N SER A 218 0.03 -1.97 -16.46
CA SER A 218 -1.28 -2.01 -17.14
C SER A 218 -1.34 -3.10 -18.20
N VAL A 219 -0.29 -3.25 -19.02
CA VAL A 219 -0.19 -4.29 -20.04
C VAL A 219 -0.18 -5.67 -19.38
N ARG A 220 0.62 -5.84 -18.33
CA ARG A 220 0.68 -7.11 -17.61
C ARG A 220 -0.64 -7.45 -16.92
N TRP A 221 -1.27 -6.47 -16.28
CA TRP A 221 -2.56 -6.64 -15.60
C TRP A 221 -3.64 -7.03 -16.60
N ARG A 222 -3.73 -6.33 -17.75
CA ARG A 222 -4.64 -6.70 -18.84
C ARG A 222 -4.38 -8.13 -19.34
N ARG A 223 -3.11 -8.53 -19.47
CA ARG A 223 -2.76 -9.89 -19.88
C ARG A 223 -3.16 -10.94 -18.84
N MET A 224 -3.01 -10.64 -17.55
CA MET A 224 -3.31 -11.59 -16.47
C MET A 224 -4.81 -11.69 -16.18
N PHE A 225 -5.53 -10.56 -16.15
CA PHE A 225 -6.91 -10.51 -15.67
C PHE A 225 -7.93 -10.07 -16.72
N GLY A 226 -7.50 -9.53 -17.85
CA GLY A 226 -8.38 -9.16 -18.97
C GLY A 226 -9.29 -10.30 -19.42
N PRO A 227 -8.78 -11.53 -19.65
CA PRO A 227 -9.63 -12.68 -19.99
C PRO A 227 -10.69 -12.98 -18.92
N ALA A 228 -10.34 -12.88 -17.63
CA ALA A 228 -11.27 -13.12 -16.53
C ALA A 228 -12.36 -12.05 -16.45
N ILE A 229 -12.02 -10.80 -16.77
CA ILE A 229 -12.98 -9.68 -16.82
C ILE A 229 -13.94 -9.83 -17.99
N VAL A 230 -13.42 -10.12 -19.19
CA VAL A 230 -14.24 -10.35 -20.39
C VAL A 230 -15.17 -11.54 -20.20
N ALA A 231 -14.71 -12.61 -19.53
CA ALA A 231 -15.53 -13.77 -19.20
C ALA A 231 -16.50 -13.54 -18.01
N GLY A 232 -16.56 -12.32 -17.45
CA GLY A 232 -17.45 -11.99 -16.33
C GLY A 232 -17.06 -12.62 -14.98
N LYS A 233 -15.90 -13.27 -14.87
CA LYS A 233 -15.40 -13.91 -13.64
C LYS A 233 -14.90 -12.90 -12.62
N VAL A 234 -14.46 -11.72 -13.07
CA VAL A 234 -14.07 -10.59 -12.24
C VAL A 234 -14.81 -9.36 -12.76
N LYS A 235 -15.63 -8.74 -11.91
CA LYS A 235 -16.43 -7.57 -12.28
C LYS A 235 -16.27 -6.43 -11.27
N PRO A 236 -16.31 -5.16 -11.73
CA PRO A 236 -16.44 -4.03 -10.83
C PRO A 236 -17.73 -4.14 -10.02
N VAL A 237 -17.64 -3.93 -8.71
CA VAL A 237 -18.81 -3.71 -7.86
C VAL A 237 -19.02 -2.21 -7.78
N VAL A 238 -20.09 -1.72 -8.39
CA VAL A 238 -20.44 -0.29 -8.40
C VAL A 238 -21.63 -0.07 -7.48
N TYR A 239 -21.46 0.84 -6.53
CA TYR A 239 -22.49 1.22 -5.57
C TYR A 239 -23.50 2.20 -6.16
N LYS A 240 -22.99 3.29 -6.77
CA LYS A 240 -23.81 4.38 -7.29
C LYS A 240 -23.08 5.07 -8.45
N TYR A 241 -23.86 5.47 -9.45
CA TYR A 241 -23.46 6.41 -10.48
C TYR A 241 -24.00 7.79 -10.11
N LEU A 242 -23.17 8.81 -10.17
CA LEU A 242 -23.53 10.20 -9.90
C LEU A 242 -23.10 11.08 -11.07
N PRO A 243 -23.87 12.10 -11.46
CA PRO A 243 -23.39 13.14 -12.35
C PRO A 243 -22.11 13.77 -11.82
N LEU A 244 -21.22 14.23 -12.72
CA LEU A 244 -20.00 14.93 -12.33
C LEU A 244 -20.32 16.20 -11.50
N SER A 245 -21.46 16.84 -11.76
CA SER A 245 -21.97 17.97 -10.97
C SER A 245 -22.26 17.62 -9.50
N GLU A 246 -22.44 16.35 -9.17
CA GLU A 246 -22.76 15.84 -7.83
C GLU A 246 -21.53 15.22 -7.13
N ALA A 247 -20.30 15.54 -7.57
CA ALA A 247 -19.07 15.01 -6.98
C ALA A 247 -19.01 15.17 -5.44
N ALA A 248 -19.53 16.29 -4.91
CA ALA A 248 -19.60 16.55 -3.47
C ALA A 248 -20.45 15.50 -2.73
N GLU A 249 -21.59 15.08 -3.28
CA GLU A 249 -22.40 14.00 -2.70
C GLU A 249 -21.63 12.68 -2.70
N GLY A 250 -20.86 12.42 -3.77
CA GLY A 250 -19.97 11.26 -3.85
C GLY A 250 -18.96 11.21 -2.71
N HIS A 251 -18.36 12.35 -2.36
CA HIS A 251 -17.45 12.46 -1.21
C HIS A 251 -18.16 12.22 0.13
N LEU A 252 -19.34 12.81 0.34
CA LEU A 252 -20.13 12.58 1.56
C LEU A 252 -20.54 11.10 1.73
N LEU A 253 -20.91 10.43 0.64
CA LEU A 253 -21.20 8.99 0.65
C LEU A 253 -19.97 8.15 0.99
N MET A 254 -18.80 8.56 0.50
CA MET A 254 -17.53 7.90 0.83
C MET A 254 -17.21 8.04 2.33
N GLU A 255 -17.31 9.25 2.88
CA GLU A 255 -17.07 9.55 4.31
C GLU A 255 -18.04 8.80 5.23
N SER A 256 -19.31 8.70 4.84
CA SER A 256 -20.32 7.96 5.61
C SER A 256 -20.00 6.47 5.76
N SER A 257 -19.08 5.93 4.94
CA SER A 257 -18.72 4.52 4.92
C SER A 257 -19.89 3.56 4.72
N ARG A 258 -21.03 4.02 4.17
CA ARG A 258 -22.21 3.18 3.90
C ARG A 258 -22.15 2.44 2.56
N HIS A 259 -21.31 2.90 1.64
CA HIS A 259 -21.19 2.33 0.31
C HIS A 259 -20.51 0.96 0.29
N ILE A 260 -20.84 0.15 -0.72
CA ILE A 260 -20.21 -1.12 -1.03
C ILE A 260 -19.68 -1.08 -2.47
N GLY A 261 -18.37 -1.13 -2.64
CA GLY A 261 -17.72 -1.03 -3.95
C GLY A 261 -17.35 0.40 -4.35
N LYS A 262 -17.46 0.72 -5.64
CA LYS A 262 -17.04 1.99 -6.25
C LYS A 262 -18.21 2.96 -6.39
N ILE A 263 -17.95 4.25 -6.17
CA ILE A 263 -18.82 5.35 -6.60
C ILE A 263 -18.22 5.88 -7.90
N LEU A 264 -19.03 6.01 -8.94
CA LEU A 264 -18.59 6.48 -10.26
C LEU A 264 -19.24 7.81 -10.59
N LEU A 265 -18.42 8.76 -11.06
CA LEU A 265 -18.90 10.01 -11.62
C LEU A 265 -19.05 9.84 -13.14
N VAL A 266 -20.21 10.24 -13.67
CA VAL A 266 -20.53 10.22 -15.09
C VAL A 266 -20.67 11.64 -15.60
N ALA A 267 -20.11 11.91 -16.79
CA ALA A 267 -20.14 13.21 -17.45
C ALA A 267 -21.44 13.40 -18.23
#